data_AF-A0A914UDA9-F1
#
_entry.id   AF-A0A914UDA9-F1
#
_cell.length_a   1.000
_cell.length_b   1.000
_cell.length_c   1.000
_cell.angle_alpha   90.00
_cell.angle_beta   90.00
_cell.angle_gamma   90.00
#
_symmetry.space_group_name_H-M   'P 1'
#
loop_
_entity.id
_entity.type
_entity.pdbx_description
1 polymer ?
#
loop_
_entity_poly.entity_id
_entity_poly.type
_entity_poly.pdbx_seq_one_letter_code
_entity_poly.pdbx_strand_id
1 'polypeptide(L)'
;ESSFSLSQFRNKLLNAFSSQISVEEDGAGKEVEVQQEDKSLGIGSADIVLADTEKDLNKWIITVPTVEPRKDISGRVFFVYVIQIERLDISNTDTSSLNSDTTDFPSTWTITRKYDEFHILEKKLQEFYGSSIKLGILPDKRSLQQKNPTFMDTQRLQFEKFLQGLALQPALKKSELLYAFLTTDEELREDIPL
;
A
#
# COMPACT_ATOMS: atom_id res chain seq x y z
N GLU A 1 1.17 -29.84 -11.81
CA GLU A 1 1.73 -28.81 -10.92
C GLU A 1 1.90 -27.54 -11.73
N SER A 2 1.06 -26.53 -11.49
CA SER A 2 1.09 -25.28 -12.24
C SER A 2 2.26 -24.45 -11.75
N SER A 3 3.32 -24.31 -12.56
CA SER A 3 4.45 -23.43 -12.27
C SER A 3 3.98 -21.98 -12.32
N PHE A 4 3.59 -21.43 -11.18
CA PHE A 4 3.17 -20.05 -11.03
C PHE A 4 4.38 -19.13 -11.24
N SER A 5 4.32 -18.26 -12.26
CA SER A 5 5.40 -17.30 -12.52
C SER A 5 5.22 -16.06 -11.64
N LEU A 6 6.28 -15.66 -10.94
CA LEU A 6 6.33 -14.42 -10.15
C LEU A 6 5.94 -13.19 -11.00
N SER A 7 6.23 -13.23 -12.31
CA SER A 7 5.85 -12.18 -13.26
C SER A 7 4.34 -12.14 -13.51
N GLN A 8 3.65 -13.28 -13.49
CA GLN A 8 2.18 -13.33 -13.63
C GLN A 8 1.50 -12.78 -12.37
N PHE A 9 2.02 -13.12 -11.19
CA PHE A 9 1.57 -12.54 -9.92
C PHE A 9 1.75 -11.02 -9.91
N ARG A 10 2.92 -10.57 -10.31
CA ARG A 10 3.29 -9.16 -10.38
C ARG A 10 2.34 -8.39 -11.28
N ASN A 11 2.06 -8.89 -12.49
CA ASN A 11 1.10 -8.26 -13.39
C ASN A 11 -0.32 -8.23 -12.82
N LYS A 12 -0.74 -9.28 -12.12
CA LYS A 12 -2.05 -9.32 -11.46
C LYS A 12 -2.13 -8.39 -10.26
N LEU A 13 -1.06 -8.26 -9.47
CA LEU A 13 -0.94 -7.26 -8.41
C LEU A 13 -1.04 -5.85 -9.00
N LEU A 14 -0.31 -5.57 -10.08
CA LEU A 14 -0.41 -4.29 -10.76
C LEU A 14 -1.84 -4.00 -11.21
N ASN A 15 -2.55 -4.98 -11.76
CA ASN A 15 -3.96 -4.81 -12.10
C ASN A 15 -4.84 -4.60 -10.87
N ALA A 16 -4.52 -5.25 -9.73
CA ALA A 16 -5.28 -5.13 -8.49
C ALA A 16 -5.25 -3.72 -7.89
N PHE A 17 -4.19 -2.98 -8.17
CA PHE A 17 -3.98 -1.62 -7.67
C PHE A 17 -4.21 -0.55 -8.77
N SER A 18 -3.91 -0.85 -10.03
CA SER A 18 -4.10 0.08 -11.15
C SER A 18 -5.58 0.38 -11.40
N SER A 19 -6.00 1.61 -11.08
CA SER A 19 -7.16 2.19 -11.73
C SER A 19 -7.00 3.69 -12.02
N GLN A 20 -7.26 4.01 -13.30
CA GLN A 20 -7.49 5.33 -13.93
C GLN A 20 -6.27 6.15 -14.40
N ILE A 21 -5.75 5.77 -15.58
CA ILE A 21 -5.55 6.75 -16.66
C ILE A 21 -6.33 6.23 -17.87
N SER A 22 -7.52 6.79 -18.12
CA SER A 22 -8.17 6.71 -19.43
C SER A 22 -7.94 8.07 -20.08
N VAL A 23 -6.91 8.17 -20.92
CA VAL A 23 -6.82 9.32 -21.83
C VAL A 23 -7.74 9.00 -23.00
N GLU A 24 -8.92 9.61 -23.01
CA GLU A 24 -9.70 9.73 -24.24
C GLU A 24 -8.91 10.65 -25.18
N GLU A 25 -8.44 10.06 -26.27
CA GLU A 25 -7.85 10.77 -27.40
C GLU A 25 -9.01 11.39 -28.18
N ASP A 26 -9.22 12.70 -28.07
CA ASP A 26 -10.09 13.43 -28.99
C ASP A 26 -9.38 14.68 -29.50
N GLY A 27 -9.20 14.73 -30.82
CA GLY A 27 -8.39 15.72 -31.49
C GLY A 27 -9.15 17.01 -31.77
N ALA A 28 -8.52 18.15 -31.47
CA ALA A 28 -8.61 19.38 -32.28
C ALA A 28 -7.59 20.40 -31.75
N GLY A 29 -6.66 20.80 -32.61
CA GLY A 29 -5.61 21.75 -32.25
C GLY A 29 -6.13 23.13 -31.87
N LYS A 30 -5.41 23.77 -30.94
CA LYS A 30 -5.17 25.22 -30.89
C LYS A 30 -3.99 25.54 -29.97
N GLU A 31 -3.25 26.56 -30.38
CA GLU A 31 -1.95 27.01 -29.88
C GLU A 31 -2.01 27.63 -28.47
N VAL A 32 -1.06 27.19 -27.64
CA VAL A 32 -0.22 27.88 -26.64
C VAL A 32 -0.81 29.00 -25.77
N GLU A 33 -0.93 28.71 -24.47
CA GLU A 33 -0.57 29.65 -23.39
C GLU A 33 0.18 28.89 -22.30
N VAL A 34 1.43 29.30 -22.02
CA VAL A 34 2.34 28.64 -21.08
C VAL A 34 2.04 29.13 -19.67
N GLN A 35 1.51 28.25 -18.83
CA GLN A 35 1.57 28.39 -17.38
C GLN A 35 2.34 27.20 -16.82
N GLN A 36 3.38 27.52 -16.04
CA GLN A 36 4.25 26.58 -15.35
C GLN A 36 3.43 25.73 -14.38
N GLU A 37 3.17 24.48 -14.75
CA GLU A 37 2.76 23.45 -13.80
C GLU A 37 4.01 22.63 -13.43
N ASP A 38 4.24 22.53 -12.13
CA ASP A 38 5.18 21.61 -11.52
C ASP A 38 4.92 20.19 -12.06
N LYS A 39 5.82 19.73 -12.92
CA LYS A 39 5.92 18.31 -13.28
C LYS A 39 6.37 17.56 -12.02
N SER A 40 5.41 17.18 -11.18
CA SER A 40 5.62 15.98 -10.39
C SER A 40 5.88 14.86 -11.40
N LEU A 41 7.08 14.29 -11.35
CA LEU A 41 7.40 13.08 -12.08
C LEU A 41 6.40 12.03 -11.57
N GLY A 42 5.34 11.79 -12.34
CA GLY A 42 4.40 10.71 -12.11
C GLY A 42 5.13 9.39 -12.30
N ILE A 43 5.89 8.99 -11.28
CA ILE A 43 6.33 7.62 -11.11
C ILE A 43 5.04 6.85 -10.88
N GLY A 44 4.64 6.03 -11.85
CA GLY A 44 3.39 5.28 -11.74
C GLY A 44 3.44 4.38 -10.50
N SER A 45 2.30 4.12 -9.86
CA SER A 45 2.17 3.16 -8.75
C SER A 45 2.80 1.80 -9.12
N ALA A 46 2.74 1.46 -10.41
CA ALA A 46 3.40 0.31 -10.99
C ALA A 46 4.94 0.37 -10.96
N ASP A 47 5.59 1.52 -11.01
CA ASP A 47 7.05 1.62 -10.92
C ASP A 47 7.52 1.50 -9.46
N ILE A 48 6.71 1.97 -8.50
CA ILE A 48 7.00 1.89 -7.05
C ILE A 48 7.03 0.43 -6.58
N VAL A 49 6.02 -0.38 -6.96
CA VAL A 49 5.98 -1.82 -6.60
C VAL A 49 7.19 -2.59 -7.14
N LEU A 50 7.88 -2.06 -8.16
CA LEU A 50 8.83 -2.80 -8.98
C LEU A 50 10.30 -2.38 -8.81
N ALA A 51 10.56 -1.23 -8.21
CA ALA A 51 11.90 -0.67 -8.10
C ALA A 51 12.71 -1.25 -6.93
N ASP A 52 12.05 -1.74 -5.89
CA ASP A 52 12.70 -2.06 -4.62
C ASP A 52 12.96 -3.57 -4.46
N THR A 53 14.06 -4.02 -5.06
CA THR A 53 14.52 -5.42 -5.00
C THR A 53 15.25 -5.76 -3.70
N GLU A 54 15.69 -4.74 -2.97
CA GLU A 54 16.49 -4.85 -1.75
C GLU A 54 15.65 -4.76 -0.48
N LYS A 55 14.35 -4.43 -0.60
CA LYS A 55 13.41 -4.37 0.51
C LYS A 55 13.53 -5.55 1.48
N ASP A 56 13.57 -5.20 2.76
CA ASP A 56 13.43 -6.12 3.87
C ASP A 56 12.32 -5.63 4.81
N LEU A 57 11.09 -6.07 4.53
CA LEU A 57 9.90 -5.67 5.30
C LEU A 57 10.01 -6.00 6.80
N ASN A 58 10.88 -6.95 7.17
CA ASN A 58 11.12 -7.31 8.57
C ASN A 58 11.78 -6.20 9.39
N LYS A 59 12.37 -5.20 8.73
CA LYS A 59 12.99 -4.05 9.38
C LYS A 59 12.09 -2.82 9.36
N TRP A 60 10.86 -2.92 8.85
CA TRP A 60 9.94 -1.80 8.77
C TRP A 60 9.19 -1.65 10.09
N ILE A 61 9.12 -0.42 10.58
CA ILE A 61 8.30 -0.04 11.72
C ILE A 61 6.95 0.42 11.18
N ILE A 62 5.87 -0.20 11.66
CA ILE A 62 4.51 0.09 11.23
C ILE A 62 3.68 0.53 12.43
N THR A 63 3.02 1.68 12.31
CA THR A 63 2.07 2.17 13.30
C THR A 63 0.78 2.61 12.62
N VAL A 64 -0.34 2.54 13.35
CA VAL A 64 -1.64 3.03 12.89
C VAL A 64 -2.11 4.07 13.89
N PRO A 65 -1.60 5.32 13.82
CA PRO A 65 -1.82 6.31 14.88
C PRO A 65 -3.28 6.73 15.00
N THR A 66 -4.01 6.85 13.88
CA THR A 66 -5.34 7.47 13.87
C THR A 66 -6.27 6.82 12.84
N VAL A 67 -7.57 7.13 13.01
CA VAL A 67 -8.62 6.91 12.00
C VAL A 67 -9.11 8.28 11.53
N GLU A 68 -9.22 8.47 10.22
CA GLU A 68 -9.64 9.73 9.62
C GLU A 68 -10.92 9.59 8.78
N PRO A 69 -11.81 10.60 8.79
CA PRO A 69 -12.91 10.67 7.83
C PRO A 69 -12.39 11.04 6.43
N ARG A 70 -12.93 10.38 5.41
CA ARG A 70 -12.75 10.68 4.00
C ARG A 70 -14.11 10.84 3.33
N LYS A 71 -14.13 11.46 2.15
CA LYS A 71 -15.34 11.59 1.33
C LYS A 71 -15.10 10.91 0.00
N ASP A 72 -16.08 10.14 -0.45
CA ASP A 72 -16.06 9.63 -1.83
C ASP A 72 -16.52 10.72 -2.81
N ILE A 73 -16.50 10.40 -4.11
CA ILE A 73 -16.96 11.28 -5.18
C ILE A 73 -18.45 11.68 -5.05
N SER A 74 -19.24 10.88 -4.31
CA SER A 74 -20.66 11.17 -4.04
C SER A 74 -20.86 12.05 -2.80
N GLY A 75 -19.78 12.42 -2.12
CA GLY A 75 -19.80 13.20 -0.88
C GLY A 75 -20.12 12.37 0.37
N ARG A 76 -20.24 11.04 0.25
CA ARG A 76 -20.50 10.15 1.39
C ARG A 76 -19.23 10.04 2.24
N VAL A 77 -19.40 10.23 3.54
CA VAL A 77 -18.31 10.08 4.51
C VAL A 77 -18.06 8.60 4.77
N PHE A 78 -16.79 8.20 4.69
CA PHE A 78 -16.29 6.90 5.14
C PHE A 78 -15.03 7.10 5.99
N PHE A 79 -14.55 6.06 6.66
CA PHE A 79 -13.38 6.14 7.55
C PHE A 79 -12.24 5.27 7.03
N VAL A 80 -11.02 5.76 7.20
CA VAL A 80 -9.78 5.06 6.84
C VAL A 80 -8.84 5.02 8.04
N TYR A 81 -8.02 3.98 8.09
CA TYR A 81 -6.87 3.90 8.98
C TYR A 81 -5.70 4.62 8.35
N VAL A 82 -5.08 5.54 9.09
CA VAL A 82 -3.82 6.16 8.72
C VAL A 82 -2.71 5.24 9.18
N ILE A 83 -1.91 4.74 8.25
CA ILE A 83 -0.79 3.83 8.52
C ILE A 83 0.49 4.61 8.29
N GLN A 84 1.32 4.72 9.31
CA GLN A 84 2.64 5.34 9.21
C GLN A 84 3.71 4.23 9.19
N ILE A 85 4.62 4.35 8.23
CA ILE A 85 5.70 3.41 7.99
C ILE A 85 7.03 4.15 8.14
N GLU A 86 7.96 3.53 8.86
CA GLU A 86 9.35 3.97 8.97
C GLU A 86 10.27 2.83 8.53
N ARG A 87 11.18 3.13 7.61
CA ARG A 87 12.00 2.14 6.92
C ARG A 87 13.44 2.13 7.45
N LEU A 88 13.84 1.02 8.08
CA LEU A 88 15.19 0.86 8.67
C LEU A 88 16.13 -0.06 7.89
N ASP A 89 15.70 -0.66 6.77
CA ASP A 89 16.55 -1.54 5.95
C ASP A 89 17.51 -0.78 5.03
N ILE A 90 17.26 0.50 4.77
CA ILE A 90 18.17 1.36 3.99
C ILE A 90 19.26 1.89 4.91
N SER A 91 20.47 1.32 4.83
CA SER A 91 21.68 2.02 5.24
C SER A 91 22.14 2.89 4.07
N ASN A 92 22.30 4.21 4.28
CA ASN A 92 22.81 5.16 3.27
C ASN A 92 24.31 4.94 2.96
N THR A 93 24.73 3.72 2.60
CA THR A 93 26.14 3.42 2.31
C THR A 93 26.55 3.78 0.88
N ASP A 94 25.59 4.05 -0.02
CA ASP A 94 25.88 4.28 -1.45
C ASP A 94 25.55 5.70 -1.95
N THR A 95 25.40 6.70 -1.07
CA THR A 95 25.38 8.11 -1.48
C THR A 95 26.80 8.66 -1.63
N SER A 96 27.58 8.02 -2.51
CA SER A 96 28.80 8.62 -3.06
C SER A 96 28.52 9.65 -4.19
N SER A 97 27.26 10.03 -4.40
CA SER A 97 26.87 11.15 -5.26
C SER A 97 26.56 12.40 -4.43
N LEU A 98 27.61 13.16 -4.18
CA LEU A 98 27.67 14.63 -4.09
C LEU A 98 26.39 15.35 -3.59
N ASN A 99 26.52 15.91 -2.37
CA ASN A 99 25.64 16.90 -1.73
C ASN A 99 24.37 16.34 -1.05
N SER A 100 24.46 16.07 0.26
CA SER A 100 23.33 16.43 1.13
C SER A 100 23.77 16.49 2.59
N ASP A 101 23.72 17.69 3.16
CA ASP A 101 23.88 18.01 4.59
C ASP A 101 22.61 17.61 5.39
N THR A 102 21.99 16.49 5.02
CA THR A 102 20.72 16.03 5.59
C THR A 102 20.98 14.84 6.49
N THR A 103 21.01 15.13 7.79
CA THR A 103 20.70 14.21 8.90
C THR A 103 20.09 12.87 8.48
N ASP A 104 20.77 11.79 8.87
CA ASP A 104 20.44 10.38 8.65
C ASP A 104 19.08 9.96 9.24
N PHE A 105 17.98 10.34 8.60
CA PHE A 105 16.64 9.92 9.01
C PHE A 105 16.15 8.74 8.16
N PRO A 106 15.54 7.73 8.79
CA PRO A 106 14.90 6.64 8.06
C PRO A 106 13.76 7.18 7.19
N SER A 107 13.62 6.62 5.99
CA SER A 107 12.55 7.00 5.08
C SER A 107 11.20 6.70 5.75
N THR A 108 10.41 7.75 5.97
CA THR A 108 9.12 7.68 6.67
C THR A 108 8.02 8.22 5.78
N TRP A 109 6.90 7.51 5.69
CA TRP A 109 5.74 7.94 4.93
C TRP A 109 4.43 7.44 5.57
N THR A 110 3.32 7.92 5.05
CA THR A 110 1.98 7.59 5.52
C THR A 110 1.09 7.20 4.35
N ILE A 111 0.33 6.13 4.50
CA ILE A 111 -0.69 5.66 3.55
C ILE A 111 -2.02 5.47 4.28
N THR A 112 -3.11 5.35 3.51
CA THR A 112 -4.44 5.13 4.09
C THR A 112 -5.08 3.84 3.60
N ARG A 113 -5.75 3.12 4.50
CA ARG A 113 -6.44 1.85 4.19
C ARG A 113 -7.83 1.80 4.78
N LYS A 114 -8.79 1.29 4.00
CA LYS A 114 -10.15 0.99 4.46
C LYS A 114 -10.15 -0.31 5.27
N TYR A 115 -11.17 -0.44 6.12
CA TYR A 115 -11.38 -1.63 6.95
C TYR A 115 -11.36 -2.94 6.16
N ASP A 116 -12.04 -2.98 5.01
CA ASP A 116 -12.19 -4.23 4.24
C ASP A 116 -10.88 -4.66 3.56
N GLU A 117 -9.98 -3.72 3.25
CA GLU A 117 -8.70 -4.02 2.59
C GLU A 117 -7.80 -4.92 3.45
N PHE A 118 -7.86 -4.83 4.77
CA PHE A 118 -7.12 -5.72 5.67
C PHE A 118 -7.58 -7.17 5.56
N HIS A 119 -8.89 -7.40 5.41
CA HIS A 119 -9.43 -8.74 5.20
C HIS A 119 -9.11 -9.29 3.81
N ILE A 120 -9.06 -8.41 2.80
CA ILE A 120 -8.64 -8.80 1.46
C ILE A 120 -7.15 -9.17 1.50
N LEU A 121 -6.31 -8.37 2.15
CA LEU A 121 -4.90 -8.66 2.36
C LEU A 121 -4.70 -10.03 3.05
N GLU A 122 -5.41 -10.28 4.16
CA GLU A 122 -5.37 -11.56 4.87
C GLU A 122 -5.70 -12.75 3.94
N LYS A 123 -6.83 -12.67 3.23
CA LYS A 123 -7.27 -13.70 2.29
C LYS A 123 -6.23 -13.94 1.20
N LYS A 124 -5.74 -12.88 0.56
CA LYS A 124 -4.75 -13.00 -0.52
C LYS A 124 -3.44 -13.57 0.01
N LEU A 125 -2.94 -13.12 1.16
CA LEU A 125 -1.75 -13.71 1.78
C LEU A 125 -1.94 -15.20 2.09
N GLN A 126 -3.11 -15.59 2.59
CA GLN A 126 -3.45 -17.01 2.81
C GLN A 126 -3.45 -17.82 1.51
N GLU A 127 -3.96 -17.25 0.41
CA GLU A 127 -3.98 -17.89 -0.91
C GLU A 127 -2.55 -18.12 -1.46
N PHE A 128 -1.64 -17.16 -1.28
CA PHE A 128 -0.26 -17.25 -1.81
C PHE A 128 0.69 -18.06 -0.94
N TYR A 129 0.65 -17.84 0.37
CA TYR A 129 1.64 -18.39 1.29
C TYR A 129 1.10 -19.59 2.07
N GLY A 130 -0.22 -19.82 2.05
CA GLY A 130 -0.84 -20.97 2.72
C GLY A 130 -0.45 -21.05 4.20
N SER A 131 -0.02 -22.24 4.62
CA SER A 131 0.41 -22.51 5.99
C SER A 131 1.85 -22.05 6.30
N SER A 132 2.57 -21.45 5.35
CA SER A 132 3.94 -20.96 5.56
C SER A 132 4.00 -19.65 6.34
N ILE A 133 2.85 -18.99 6.52
CA ILE A 133 2.70 -17.77 7.30
C ILE A 133 1.72 -17.99 8.46
N LYS A 134 1.80 -17.13 9.46
CA LYS A 134 0.82 -17.11 10.56
C LYS A 134 0.03 -15.82 10.48
N LEU A 135 -1.24 -15.91 10.09
CA LEU A 135 -2.11 -14.75 10.09
C LEU A 135 -2.52 -14.45 11.53
N GLY A 136 -2.44 -13.17 11.90
CA GLY A 136 -2.97 -12.68 13.17
C GLY A 136 -4.50 -12.72 13.18
N ILE A 137 -5.10 -12.47 14.34
CA ILE A 137 -6.56 -12.39 14.44
C ILE A 137 -6.99 -10.98 14.01
N LEU A 138 -7.76 -10.89 12.93
CA LEU A 138 -8.44 -9.65 12.54
C LEU A 138 -9.75 -9.46 13.32
N PRO A 139 -10.22 -8.20 13.47
CA PRO A 139 -11.60 -7.90 13.85
C PRO A 139 -12.65 -8.68 13.03
N ASP A 140 -13.84 -8.96 13.56
CA ASP A 140 -14.90 -9.60 12.77
C ASP A 140 -15.38 -8.71 11.62
N LYS A 141 -15.53 -9.27 10.41
CA LYS A 141 -16.12 -8.57 9.26
C LYS A 141 -17.48 -7.97 9.63
N ARG A 142 -17.66 -6.65 9.42
CA ARG A 142 -18.89 -5.92 9.75
C ARG A 142 -19.43 -5.14 8.56
N SER A 143 -20.74 -4.91 8.52
CA SER A 143 -21.37 -4.12 7.47
C SER A 143 -20.96 -2.64 7.56
N LEU A 144 -21.03 -1.91 6.44
CA LEU A 144 -20.67 -0.49 6.37
C LEU A 144 -21.43 0.37 7.40
N GLN A 145 -22.67 0.02 7.73
CA GLN A 145 -23.51 0.73 8.70
C GLN A 145 -22.96 0.67 10.13
N GLN A 146 -22.13 -0.32 10.44
CA GLN A 146 -21.55 -0.52 11.77
C GLN A 146 -20.18 0.16 11.92
N LYS A 147 -19.59 0.67 10.82
CA LYS A 147 -18.26 1.27 10.78
C LYS A 147 -18.28 2.77 11.12
N ASN A 148 -18.80 3.09 12.30
CA ASN A 148 -18.74 4.44 12.85
C ASN A 148 -17.31 4.76 13.37
N PRO A 149 -16.93 6.04 13.57
CA PRO A 149 -15.56 6.39 13.94
C PRO A 149 -15.09 5.75 15.26
N THR A 150 -15.97 5.67 16.27
CA THR A 150 -15.65 5.02 17.54
C THR A 150 -15.32 3.55 17.36
N PHE A 151 -16.14 2.82 16.59
CA PHE A 151 -15.87 1.43 16.28
C PHE A 151 -14.54 1.28 15.54
N MET A 152 -14.31 2.09 14.50
CA MET A 152 -13.06 2.03 13.73
C MET A 152 -11.84 2.21 14.65
N ASP A 153 -11.87 3.18 15.56
CA ASP A 153 -10.78 3.40 16.52
C ASP A 153 -10.59 2.22 17.49
N THR A 154 -11.67 1.59 17.97
CA THR A 154 -11.53 0.37 18.82
C THR A 154 -10.81 -0.78 18.13
N GLN A 155 -10.87 -0.86 16.80
CA GLN A 155 -10.20 -1.90 16.01
C GLN A 155 -8.78 -1.52 15.57
N ARG A 156 -8.40 -0.24 15.68
CA ARG A 156 -7.14 0.32 15.18
C ARG A 156 -5.91 -0.44 15.67
N LEU A 157 -5.83 -0.70 16.97
CA LEU A 157 -4.69 -1.41 17.56
C LEU A 157 -4.60 -2.88 17.10
N GLN A 158 -5.74 -3.50 16.76
CA GLN A 158 -5.74 -4.87 16.26
C GLN A 158 -5.19 -4.94 14.84
N PHE A 159 -5.56 -3.98 13.98
CA PHE A 159 -4.98 -3.86 12.63
C PHE A 159 -3.49 -3.50 12.66
N GLU A 160 -3.06 -2.62 13.56
CA GLU A 160 -1.63 -2.33 13.75
C GLU A 160 -0.85 -3.61 14.10
N LYS A 161 -1.30 -4.36 15.10
CA LYS A 161 -0.68 -5.63 15.51
C LYS A 161 -0.68 -6.67 14.40
N PHE A 162 -1.74 -6.71 13.59
CA PHE A 162 -1.81 -7.57 12.43
C PHE A 162 -0.70 -7.24 11.42
N LEU A 163 -0.55 -5.96 11.02
CA LEU A 163 0.49 -5.55 10.06
C LEU A 163 1.91 -5.76 10.62
N GLN A 164 2.15 -5.39 11.87
CA GLN A 164 3.42 -5.66 12.55
C GLN A 164 3.72 -7.17 12.58
N GLY A 165 2.71 -7.98 12.88
CA GLY A 165 2.81 -9.44 12.90
C GLY A 165 3.17 -10.03 11.55
N LEU A 166 2.64 -9.46 10.45
CA LEU A 166 3.00 -9.85 9.08
C LEU A 166 4.44 -9.42 8.73
N ALA A 167 4.81 -8.18 9.01
CA ALA A 167 6.14 -7.65 8.72
C ALA A 167 7.24 -8.44 9.42
N LEU A 168 7.00 -8.96 10.62
CA LEU A 168 7.99 -9.77 11.34
C LEU A 168 8.23 -11.16 10.75
N GLN A 169 7.44 -11.63 9.78
CA GLN A 169 7.55 -12.99 9.26
C GLN A 169 8.61 -13.09 8.15
N PRO A 170 9.66 -13.91 8.32
CA PRO A 170 10.71 -14.05 7.29
C PRO A 170 10.19 -14.49 5.92
N ALA A 171 9.07 -15.22 5.87
CA ALA A 171 8.41 -15.63 4.63
C ALA A 171 7.80 -14.45 3.85
N LEU A 172 7.50 -13.34 4.54
CA LEU A 172 6.89 -12.15 3.96
C LEU A 172 7.88 -11.01 3.71
N LYS A 173 9.16 -11.15 4.10
CA LYS A 173 10.17 -10.07 4.01
C LYS A 173 10.31 -9.42 2.63
N LYS A 174 10.03 -10.17 1.56
CA LYS A 174 10.05 -9.74 0.15
C LYS A 174 8.67 -9.86 -0.52
N SER A 175 7.60 -9.88 0.27
CA SER A 175 6.24 -10.03 -0.25
C SER A 175 5.86 -8.78 -1.04
N GLU A 176 5.66 -8.93 -2.35
CA GLU A 176 5.21 -7.84 -3.22
C GLU A 176 3.80 -7.36 -2.83
N LEU A 177 2.92 -8.27 -2.40
CA LEU A 177 1.57 -7.91 -1.95
C LEU A 177 1.60 -7.07 -0.67
N LEU A 178 2.41 -7.48 0.32
CA LEU A 178 2.52 -6.72 1.57
C LEU A 178 3.23 -5.39 1.33
N TYR A 179 4.26 -5.38 0.49
CA TYR A 179 4.95 -4.15 0.08
C TYR A 179 3.97 -3.18 -0.58
N ALA A 180 3.24 -3.61 -1.62
CA ALA A 180 2.27 -2.77 -2.31
C ALA A 180 1.20 -2.22 -1.35
N PHE A 181 0.72 -3.05 -0.42
CA PHE A 181 -0.24 -2.61 0.60
C PHE A 181 0.32 -1.50 1.52
N LEU A 182 1.63 -1.50 1.79
CA LEU A 182 2.28 -0.55 2.69
C LEU A 182 2.88 0.68 1.98
N THR A 183 2.96 0.70 0.66
CA THR A 183 3.61 1.79 -0.10
C THR A 183 2.70 2.52 -1.08
N THR A 184 1.57 1.93 -1.48
CA THR A 184 0.62 2.54 -2.42
C THR A 184 -0.59 3.12 -1.71
N ASP A 185 -1.24 4.13 -2.32
CA ASP A 185 -2.56 4.63 -1.90
C ASP A 185 -3.72 4.01 -2.72
N GLU A 186 -3.40 3.09 -3.64
CA GLU A 186 -4.37 2.41 -4.49
C GLU A 186 -5.17 1.39 -3.67
N GLU A 187 -6.50 1.42 -3.78
CA GLU A 187 -7.39 0.53 -3.02
C GLU A 187 -7.20 -0.94 -3.42
N LEU A 188 -6.92 -1.81 -2.43
CA LEU A 188 -6.82 -3.24 -2.67
C LEU A 188 -8.22 -3.86 -2.80
N ARG A 189 -8.56 -4.33 -4.02
CA ARG A 189 -9.88 -4.91 -4.31
C ARG A 189 -9.88 -6.43 -4.36
N GLU A 190 -11.01 -7.03 -3.98
CA GLU A 190 -11.18 -8.49 -3.92
C GLU A 190 -11.40 -9.12 -5.31
N ASP A 191 -12.06 -8.38 -6.20
CA ASP A 191 -12.54 -8.82 -7.52
C ASP A 191 -11.43 -9.05 -8.54
N ILE A 192 -10.20 -8.65 -8.22
CA ILE A 192 -9.06 -8.80 -9.12
C ILE A 192 -8.32 -10.09 -8.74
N PRO A 193 -8.35 -11.14 -9.60
CA PRO A 193 -7.69 -12.40 -9.31
C PRO A 193 -6.17 -12.17 -9.29
N LEU A 194 -5.53 -12.57 -8.17
CA LEU A 194 -4.07 -12.57 -8.03
C LEU A 194 -3.46 -13.90 -8.50
#